data_AF-A0AAE4V4G1-F1
#
_entry.id   AF-A0AAE4V4G1-F1
#
_cell.length_a   1.000
_cell.length_b   1.000
_cell.length_c   1.000
_cell.angle_alpha   90.00
_cell.angle_beta   90.00
_cell.angle_gamma   90.00
#
_symmetry.space_group_name_H-M   'P 1'
#
loop_
_entity.id
_entity.type
_entity.pdbx_description
1 polymer ?
#
loop_
_entity_poly.entity_id
_entity_poly.type
_entity_poly.pdbx_seq_one_letter_code
_entity_poly.pdbx_strand_id
1 'polypeptide(L)'
;EFFDYYKTPRAQHPRSIGKFALRSVDQLDQFDAYAGVAKIAPRPLLMIAGTEAETKGFSEGAVAAGGETAELFEIEGATHVDLYDVDQYVSQAADKLTEFFTKNLAG
;
A
#
# COMPACT_ATOMS: atom_id res chain seq x y z
N GLU A 1 15.30 5.46 0.94
CA GLU A 1 14.52 5.05 -0.25
C GLU A 1 13.76 6.20 -0.95
N PHE A 2 12.96 7.01 -0.27
CA PHE A 2 12.10 8.03 -0.93
C PHE A 2 12.86 9.11 -1.71
N PHE A 3 13.96 9.63 -1.16
CA PHE A 3 14.78 10.61 -1.87
C PHE A 3 15.35 10.02 -3.17
N ASP A 4 15.87 8.80 -3.09
CA ASP A 4 16.43 8.09 -4.24
C ASP A 4 15.38 7.94 -5.35
N TYR A 5 14.16 7.51 -5.00
CA TYR A 5 13.06 7.37 -5.97
C TYR A 5 12.61 8.72 -6.57
N TYR A 6 12.29 9.71 -5.74
CA TYR A 6 11.64 10.94 -6.21
C TYR A 6 12.60 12.06 -6.65
N LYS A 7 13.86 12.03 -6.25
CA LYS A 7 14.82 13.15 -6.43
C LYS A 7 16.05 12.79 -7.27
N THR A 8 16.08 11.60 -7.86
CA THR A 8 17.16 11.15 -8.77
C THR A 8 16.58 10.69 -10.11
N PRO A 9 17.41 10.41 -11.13
CA PRO A 9 16.95 9.84 -12.40
C PRO A 9 16.20 8.50 -12.30
N ARG A 10 16.18 7.81 -11.14
CA ARG A 10 15.42 6.57 -10.93
C ARG A 10 13.95 6.74 -11.33
N ALA A 11 13.26 7.72 -10.73
CA ALA A 11 11.83 7.95 -11.02
C ALA A 11 11.41 9.43 -10.91
N GLN A 12 12.34 10.40 -10.91
CA GLN A 12 11.97 11.81 -10.91
C GLN A 12 11.09 12.17 -12.12
N HIS A 13 10.10 13.03 -11.90
CA HIS A 13 9.23 13.53 -12.96
C HIS A 13 8.87 15.00 -12.72
N PRO A 14 8.92 15.89 -13.73
CA PRO A 14 8.69 17.34 -13.55
C PRO A 14 7.30 17.70 -13.00
N ARG A 15 6.31 16.82 -13.19
CA ARG A 15 4.95 16.97 -12.61
C ARG A 15 4.79 16.42 -11.18
N SER A 16 5.81 15.74 -10.63
CA SER A 16 5.80 15.22 -9.27
C SER A 16 6.73 16.05 -8.39
N ILE A 17 6.24 17.20 -7.92
CA ILE A 17 7.06 18.21 -7.25
C ILE A 17 7.31 17.91 -5.76
N GLY A 18 6.64 16.90 -5.19
CA GLY A 18 6.78 16.52 -3.78
C GLY A 18 6.28 17.60 -2.80
N LYS A 19 5.19 18.29 -3.15
CA LYS A 19 4.55 19.33 -2.33
C LYS A 19 3.04 19.14 -2.35
N PHE A 20 2.38 19.52 -1.27
CA PHE A 20 0.94 19.63 -1.16
C PHE A 20 0.54 21.06 -0.77
N ALA A 21 -0.73 21.42 -0.95
CA ALA A 21 -1.22 22.74 -0.56
C ALA A 21 -1.25 22.86 0.98
N LEU A 22 -0.66 23.93 1.53
CA LEU A 22 -0.59 24.12 2.99
C LEU A 22 -1.95 24.07 3.69
N ARG A 23 -3.00 24.56 3.01
CA ARG A 23 -4.40 24.53 3.49
C ARG A 23 -5.00 23.12 3.66
N SER A 24 -4.26 22.06 3.34
CA SER A 24 -4.69 20.67 3.50
C SER A 24 -4.11 20.00 4.75
N VAL A 25 -3.18 20.65 5.46
CA VAL A 25 -2.50 20.05 6.62
C VAL A 25 -3.48 19.70 7.73
N ASP A 26 -4.38 20.63 8.07
CA ASP A 26 -5.41 20.44 9.09
C ASP A 26 -6.38 19.30 8.75
N GLN A 27 -6.69 19.15 7.45
CA GLN A 27 -7.52 18.05 6.96
C GLN A 27 -6.81 16.71 7.03
N LEU A 28 -5.51 16.67 6.68
CA LEU A 28 -4.70 15.45 6.72
C LEU A 28 -4.48 14.98 8.16
N ASP A 29 -4.25 15.90 9.10
CA ASP A 29 -4.05 15.59 10.52
C ASP A 29 -5.30 14.95 11.16
N GLN A 30 -6.49 15.39 10.74
CA GLN A 30 -7.76 14.86 11.23
C GLN A 30 -8.26 13.62 10.45
N PHE A 31 -7.59 13.24 9.36
CA PHE A 31 -8.04 12.17 8.49
C PHE A 31 -7.54 10.81 8.98
N ASP A 32 -8.47 9.91 9.25
CA ASP A 32 -8.19 8.49 9.48
C ASP A 32 -8.67 7.68 8.28
N ALA A 33 -7.72 7.16 7.50
CA ALA A 33 -7.98 6.31 6.34
C ALA A 33 -8.66 4.97 6.72
N TYR A 34 -8.55 4.54 7.98
CA TYR A 34 -9.01 3.24 8.45
C TYR A 34 -10.31 3.28 9.28
N ALA A 35 -10.82 4.47 9.60
CA ALA A 35 -12.05 4.66 10.40
C ALA A 35 -13.28 3.87 9.89
N GLY A 36 -13.31 3.53 8.59
CA GLY A 36 -14.40 2.80 7.95
C GLY A 36 -14.09 1.35 7.57
N VAL A 37 -12.90 0.81 7.87
CA VAL A 37 -12.47 -0.49 7.34
C VAL A 37 -13.42 -1.61 7.75
N ALA A 38 -13.89 -1.65 9.00
CA ALA A 38 -14.86 -2.67 9.44
C ALA A 38 -16.19 -2.66 8.65
N LYS A 39 -16.54 -1.54 7.99
CA LYS A 39 -17.76 -1.43 7.15
C LYS A 39 -17.61 -2.10 5.79
N ILE A 40 -16.40 -2.53 5.41
CA ILE A 40 -16.20 -3.24 4.15
C ILE A 40 -16.48 -4.73 4.25
N ALA A 41 -16.37 -5.30 5.45
CA ALA A 41 -16.72 -6.68 5.72
C ALA A 41 -18.17 -7.02 5.29
N PRO A 42 -18.44 -8.25 4.82
CA PRO A 42 -17.51 -9.37 4.66
C PRO A 42 -16.78 -9.37 3.30
N ARG A 43 -16.68 -8.22 2.60
CA ARG A 43 -15.91 -8.17 1.36
C ARG A 43 -14.44 -8.50 1.67
N PRO A 44 -13.79 -9.37 0.88
CA PRO A 44 -12.37 -9.67 1.05
C PRO A 44 -11.51 -8.40 0.97
N LEU A 45 -10.52 -8.31 1.85
CA LEU A 45 -9.51 -7.24 1.87
C LEU A 45 -8.13 -7.88 1.73
N LEU A 46 -7.33 -7.42 0.78
CA LEU A 46 -5.93 -7.80 0.64
C LEU A 46 -5.06 -6.58 0.88
N MET A 47 -4.15 -6.68 1.84
CA MET A 47 -3.04 -5.75 2.01
C MET A 47 -1.75 -6.43 1.57
N ILE A 48 -0.87 -5.70 0.89
CA ILE A 48 0.46 -6.18 0.48
C ILE A 48 1.51 -5.26 1.09
N ALA A 49 2.52 -5.82 1.74
CA ALA A 49 3.62 -5.05 2.33
C ALA A 49 4.95 -5.81 2.22
N GLY A 50 6.05 -5.06 2.11
CA GLY A 50 7.38 -5.63 2.27
C GLY A 50 7.72 -5.87 3.75
N THR A 51 8.50 -6.91 4.06
CA THR A 51 8.86 -7.22 5.45
C THR A 51 9.82 -6.19 6.06
N GLU A 52 10.60 -5.49 5.22
CA GLU A 52 11.53 -4.43 5.63
C GLU A 52 10.93 -3.02 5.48
N ALA A 53 9.64 -2.91 5.21
CA ALA A 53 8.96 -1.62 5.09
C ALA A 53 8.63 -1.04 6.47
N GLU A 54 9.17 0.14 6.79
CA GLU A 54 8.81 0.86 8.03
C GLU A 54 7.30 1.15 8.14
N THR A 55 6.61 1.24 7.00
CA THR A 55 5.17 1.49 6.90
C THR A 55 4.30 0.24 7.07
N LYS A 56 4.89 -0.96 7.25
CA LYS A 56 4.16 -2.24 7.30
C LYS A 56 3.04 -2.23 8.35
N GLY A 57 3.27 -1.59 9.50
CA GLY A 57 2.29 -1.51 10.58
C GLY A 57 0.94 -0.90 10.19
N PHE A 58 0.89 -0.06 9.15
CA PHE A 58 -0.37 0.46 8.61
C PHE A 58 -1.20 -0.65 7.95
N SER A 59 -0.55 -1.54 7.18
CA SER A 59 -1.21 -2.70 6.56
C SER A 59 -1.68 -3.70 7.60
N GLU A 60 -0.88 -3.96 8.64
CA GLU A 60 -1.26 -4.83 9.76
C GLU A 60 -2.50 -4.28 10.49
N GLY A 61 -2.53 -2.97 10.76
CA GLY A 61 -3.67 -2.30 11.38
C GLY A 61 -4.94 -2.38 10.53
N ALA A 62 -4.82 -2.21 9.21
CA ALA A 62 -5.94 -2.37 8.29
C ALA A 62 -6.50 -3.80 8.29
N VAL A 63 -5.64 -4.82 8.31
CA VAL A 63 -6.07 -6.23 8.37
C VAL A 63 -6.74 -6.53 9.71
N ALA A 64 -6.16 -6.07 10.83
CA ALA A 64 -6.77 -6.24 12.15
C ALA A 64 -8.17 -5.59 12.24
N ALA A 65 -8.36 -4.42 11.62
CA ALA A 65 -9.66 -3.75 11.56
C ALA A 65 -10.64 -4.38 10.53
N GLY A 66 -10.13 -5.06 9.50
CA GLY A 66 -10.89 -5.66 8.40
C GLY A 66 -11.57 -6.98 8.76
N GLY A 67 -11.15 -7.62 9.85
CA GLY A 67 -11.74 -8.86 10.34
C GLY A 67 -11.32 -10.10 9.55
N GLU A 68 -12.13 -11.16 9.63
CA GLU A 68 -11.75 -12.52 9.18
C GLU A 68 -11.50 -12.66 7.67
N THR A 69 -12.06 -11.76 6.85
CA THR A 69 -11.89 -11.78 5.39
C THR A 69 -10.73 -10.90 4.91
N ALA A 70 -9.97 -10.33 5.84
CA ALA A 70 -8.78 -9.56 5.54
C ALA A 70 -7.53 -10.45 5.59
N GLU A 71 -6.66 -10.33 4.58
CA GLU A 71 -5.36 -11.01 4.53
C GLU A 71 -4.22 -10.00 4.33
N LEU A 72 -3.07 -10.28 4.95
CA LEU A 72 -1.81 -9.60 4.69
C LEU A 72 -0.90 -10.55 3.89
N PHE A 73 -0.45 -10.09 2.72
CA PHE A 73 0.59 -10.76 1.95
C PHE A 73 1.91 -10.01 2.12
N GLU A 74 2.91 -10.70 2.68
CA GLU A 74 4.21 -10.14 2.97
C GLU A 74 5.23 -10.56 1.90
N ILE A 75 5.97 -9.59 1.37
CA ILE A 75 7.03 -9.83 0.40
C ILE A 75 8.37 -9.71 1.12
N GLU A 76 9.02 -10.86 1.30
CA GLU A 76 10.26 -11.00 2.06
C GLU A 76 11.38 -10.12 1.50
N GLY A 77 12.01 -9.33 2.37
CA GLY A 77 13.15 -8.47 2.08
C GLY A 77 12.81 -7.18 1.32
N ALA A 78 11.55 -6.94 0.92
CA ALA A 78 11.16 -5.71 0.24
C ALA A 78 11.01 -4.55 1.23
N THR A 79 11.47 -3.36 0.86
CA THR A 79 11.14 -2.11 1.55
C THR A 79 9.82 -1.52 1.04
N HIS A 80 9.44 -0.32 1.51
CA HIS A 80 8.23 0.36 1.03
C HIS A 80 8.34 0.76 -0.45
N VAL A 81 9.45 1.39 -0.84
CA VAL A 81 9.66 1.90 -2.20
C VAL A 81 10.00 0.78 -3.18
N ASP A 82 10.56 -0.34 -2.72
CA ASP A 82 10.83 -1.48 -3.58
C ASP A 82 9.58 -2.02 -4.27
N LEU A 83 8.41 -1.93 -3.63
CA LEU A 83 7.12 -2.28 -4.24
C LEU A 83 6.64 -1.29 -5.32
N TYR A 84 7.37 -0.20 -5.59
CA TYR A 84 6.98 0.78 -6.61
C TYR A 84 7.53 0.41 -8.00
N ASP A 85 8.77 -0.10 -8.07
CA ASP A 85 9.49 -0.22 -9.34
C ASP A 85 10.53 -1.35 -9.40
N VAL A 86 10.78 -2.10 -8.33
CA VAL A 86 11.74 -3.22 -8.38
C VAL A 86 11.01 -4.48 -8.85
N ASP A 87 11.24 -4.86 -10.11
CA ASP A 87 10.54 -5.95 -10.81
C ASP A 87 10.39 -7.22 -9.97
N GLN A 88 11.44 -7.66 -9.27
CA GLN A 88 11.39 -8.89 -8.47
C GLN A 88 10.27 -8.87 -7.40
N TYR A 89 9.98 -7.70 -6.83
CA TYR A 89 8.98 -7.53 -5.78
C TYR A 89 7.64 -7.12 -6.37
N VAL A 90 7.63 -6.24 -7.39
CA VAL A 90 6.42 -5.83 -8.10
C VAL A 90 5.73 -7.02 -8.76
N SER A 91 6.48 -7.95 -9.37
CA SER A 91 5.89 -9.16 -9.96
C SER A 91 5.19 -10.02 -8.92
N GLN A 92 5.77 -10.22 -7.74
CA GLN A 92 5.12 -10.98 -6.66
C GLN A 92 3.82 -10.32 -6.19
N ALA A 93 3.81 -8.98 -6.05
CA ALA A 93 2.60 -8.24 -5.72
C ALA A 93 1.53 -8.36 -6.82
N ALA A 94 1.92 -8.23 -8.09
CA ALA A 94 1.03 -8.33 -9.24
C ALA A 94 0.40 -9.73 -9.38
N ASP A 95 1.18 -10.79 -9.15
CA ASP A 95 0.72 -12.16 -9.17
C ASP A 95 -0.32 -12.40 -8.07
N LYS A 96 -0.04 -11.94 -6.83
CA LYS A 96 -0.99 -12.05 -5.71
C LYS A 96 -2.27 -11.25 -5.96
N LEU A 97 -2.17 -10.03 -6.50
CA LEU A 97 -3.34 -9.23 -6.88
C LEU A 97 -4.19 -9.95 -7.93
N THR A 98 -3.54 -10.56 -8.92
CA THR A 98 -4.21 -11.32 -9.98
C THR A 98 -4.96 -12.50 -9.37
N GLU A 99 -4.31 -13.31 -8.53
CA GLU A 99 -4.95 -14.42 -7.82
C GLU A 99 -6.16 -13.95 -7.01
N PHE A 100 -5.99 -12.90 -6.21
CA PHE A 100 -7.02 -12.37 -5.33
C PHE A 100 -8.24 -11.87 -6.10
N PHE A 101 -8.03 -11.06 -7.15
CA PHE A 101 -9.14 -10.51 -7.92
C PHE A 101 -9.80 -11.56 -8.80
N THR A 102 -9.04 -12.49 -9.40
CA THR A 102 -9.63 -13.62 -10.14
C THR A 102 -10.53 -14.45 -9.22
N LYS A 103 -10.10 -14.75 -8.00
CA LYS A 103 -10.90 -15.52 -7.03
C LYS A 103 -12.16 -14.78 -6.59
N ASN A 104 -12.06 -13.48 -6.30
CA ASN A 104 -13.13 -12.73 -5.62
C ASN A 104 -14.04 -11.92 -6.54
N LEU A 105 -13.70 -11.79 -7.83
CA LEU A 105 -14.52 -11.10 -8.84
C LEU A 105 -15.00 -12.02 -9.98
N ALA A 106 -14.65 -13.30 -9.98
CA ALA A 106 -15.28 -14.28 -10.85
C ALA A 106 -16.74 -14.48 -10.39
N GLY A 107 -17.68 -13.90 -11.15
CA GLY A 107 -19.11 -14.06 -10.94
C GLY A 107 -19.62 -15.45 -11.32
#